data_AF-A0A849ZWK7-F1
#
_entry.id   AF-A0A849ZWK7-F1
#
_cell.length_a   1.000
_cell.length_b   1.000
_cell.length_c   1.000
_cell.angle_alpha   90.00
_cell.angle_beta   90.00
_cell.angle_gamma   90.00
#
_symmetry.space_group_name_H-M   'P 1'
#
loop_
_entity.id
_entity.type
_entity.pdbx_description
1 polymer ?
#
loop_
_entity_poly.entity_id
_entity_poly.type
_entity_poly.pdbx_seq_one_letter_code
_entity_poly.pdbx_strand_id
1 'polypeptide(L)'
;MRATSGANGDRWVSRLGYLLLTALALWLALYLWVSRTWRMTLDAPLMVYVAFLYDRFGLVPYKDVLTMSYPGTHIFHLLVGRALGWGDAGFRLALWGLLAAQGAATWAAMRRFGPRVAAGATLIFSLVLLHGGPAMGLQREAVALLPLTLALATTVAGE
;
A
#
# COMPACT_ATOMS: atom_id res chain seq x y z
N MET A 1 52.56 2.82 6.01
CA MET A 1 51.52 3.74 6.52
C MET A 1 50.15 3.21 6.10
N ARG A 2 49.36 2.69 7.04
CA ARG A 2 48.03 2.11 6.80
C ARG A 2 46.98 3.22 6.99
N ALA A 3 46.15 3.46 5.98
CA ALA A 3 45.02 4.37 6.06
C ALA A 3 43.98 3.82 7.05
N THR A 4 43.92 4.37 8.26
CA THR A 4 42.93 4.04 9.30
C THR A 4 41.76 5.02 9.36
N SER A 5 41.67 5.99 8.43
CA SER A 5 40.62 7.01 8.46
C SER A 5 39.25 6.54 7.91
N GLY A 6 39.19 5.44 7.16
CA GLY A 6 37.93 4.94 6.55
C GLY A 6 36.96 4.28 7.56
N ALA A 7 37.51 3.59 8.57
CA ALA A 7 36.69 2.75 9.46
C ALA A 7 35.72 3.54 10.36
N ASN A 8 35.98 4.82 10.63
CA ASN A 8 35.08 5.64 11.44
C ASN A 8 33.97 6.28 10.58
N GLY A 9 34.27 6.66 9.34
CA GLY A 9 33.29 7.20 8.39
C GLY A 9 32.17 6.21 8.07
N ASP A 10 32.54 4.94 7.82
CA ASP A 10 31.59 3.87 7.50
C ASP A 10 30.62 3.57 8.66
N ARG A 11 31.07 3.77 9.90
CA ARG A 11 30.25 3.59 11.11
C ARG A 11 29.21 4.70 11.25
N TRP A 12 29.56 5.95 10.96
CA TRP A 12 28.61 7.07 11.03
C TRP A 12 27.53 6.96 9.96
N VAL A 13 27.91 6.63 8.73
CA VAL A 13 26.95 6.41 7.63
C VAL A 13 25.99 5.27 7.96
N SER A 14 26.49 4.16 8.50
CA SER A 14 25.65 3.04 8.92
C SER A 14 24.69 3.43 10.05
N ARG A 15 25.17 4.15 11.07
CA ARG A 15 24.34 4.63 12.19
C ARG A 15 23.23 5.58 11.71
N LEU A 16 23.57 6.54 10.85
CA LEU A 16 22.61 7.47 10.29
C LEU A 16 21.54 6.72 9.48
N GLY A 17 21.95 5.73 8.66
CA GLY A 17 21.01 4.89 7.92
C GLY A 17 20.02 4.17 8.84
N TYR A 18 20.48 3.58 9.94
CA TYR A 18 19.58 2.94 10.91
C TYR A 18 18.65 3.94 11.61
N LEU A 19 19.16 5.12 12.00
CA LEU A 19 18.34 6.17 12.59
C LEU A 19 17.21 6.60 11.66
N LEU A 20 17.52 6.82 10.38
CA LEU A 20 16.52 7.17 9.36
C LEU A 20 15.48 6.06 9.17
N LEU A 21 15.91 4.79 9.08
CA LEU A 21 14.99 3.66 8.99
C LEU A 21 14.09 3.55 10.22
N THR A 22 14.63 3.76 11.43
CA THR A 22 13.83 3.76 12.64
C THR A 22 12.82 4.90 12.67
N ALA A 23 13.21 6.11 12.24
CA ALA A 23 12.30 7.24 12.15
C ALA A 23 11.15 6.97 11.16
N LEU A 24 11.47 6.43 9.98
CA LEU A 24 10.47 6.05 8.97
C LEU A 24 9.53 4.95 9.50
N ALA A 25 10.07 3.96 10.20
CA ALA A 25 9.26 2.89 10.80
C ALA A 25 8.31 3.41 11.88
N LEU A 26 8.78 4.31 12.75
CA LEU A 26 7.95 4.97 13.76
C LEU A 26 6.87 5.84 13.11
N TRP A 27 7.21 6.54 12.03
CA TRP A 27 6.26 7.35 11.28
C TRP A 27 5.16 6.50 10.64
N LEU A 28 5.53 5.38 10.03
CA LEU A 28 4.57 4.43 9.48
C LEU A 28 3.68 3.83 10.58
N ALA A 29 4.27 3.46 11.73
CA ALA A 29 3.52 2.94 12.86
C ALA A 29 2.50 3.97 13.39
N LEU A 30 2.86 5.25 13.45
CA LEU A 30 1.94 6.32 13.81
C LEU A 30 0.78 6.45 12.80
N TYR A 31 1.07 6.40 11.50
CA TYR A 31 0.05 6.41 10.46
C TYR A 31 -0.91 5.23 10.61
N LEU A 32 -0.39 4.02 10.83
CA LEU A 32 -1.20 2.83 11.06
C LEU A 32 -2.07 2.98 12.32
N TRP A 33 -1.52 3.53 13.40
CA TRP A 33 -2.27 3.79 14.62
C TRP A 33 -3.43 4.75 14.42
N VAL A 34 -3.19 5.87 13.72
CA VAL A 34 -4.20 6.88 13.39
C VAL A 34 -5.22 6.33 12.39
N SER A 35 -4.80 5.47 11.47
CA SER A 35 -5.69 4.90 10.44
C SER A 35 -6.84 4.06 10.99
N ARG A 36 -6.79 3.66 12.27
CA ARG A 36 -7.88 2.94 12.94
C ARG A 36 -9.17 3.77 13.04
N THR A 37 -9.09 5.09 13.00
CA THR A 37 -10.25 5.99 13.05
C THR A 37 -10.70 6.44 11.66
N TRP A 38 -10.01 6.00 10.61
CA TRP A 38 -10.32 6.42 9.24
C TRP A 38 -11.67 5.90 8.79
N ARG A 39 -12.36 6.76 8.04
CA ARG A 39 -13.63 6.52 7.38
C ARG A 39 -13.42 6.63 5.89
N MET A 40 -14.29 6.01 5.10
CA MET A 40 -14.26 6.19 3.65
C MET A 40 -14.56 7.66 3.32
N THR A 41 -13.69 8.31 2.55
CA THR A 41 -13.85 9.70 2.12
C THR A 41 -13.58 9.85 0.63
N LEU A 42 -14.10 10.94 0.04
CA LEU A 42 -13.95 11.28 -1.38
C LEU A 42 -14.40 10.16 -2.33
N ASP A 43 -13.46 9.60 -3.10
CA ASP A 43 -13.74 8.69 -4.21
C ASP A 43 -14.01 7.25 -3.77
N ALA A 44 -13.41 6.80 -2.67
CA ALA A 44 -13.56 5.42 -2.19
C ALA A 44 -15.02 5.02 -1.89
N PRO A 45 -15.85 5.86 -1.23
CA PRO A 45 -17.28 5.59 -1.07
C PRO A 45 -18.01 5.33 -2.40
N LEU A 46 -17.68 6.08 -3.46
CA LEU A 46 -18.33 5.90 -4.76
C LEU A 46 -17.97 4.55 -5.38
N MET A 47 -16.70 4.16 -5.34
CA MET A 47 -16.24 2.87 -5.87
C MET A 47 -16.85 1.68 -5.12
N VAL A 48 -16.94 1.78 -3.79
CA VAL A 48 -17.60 0.79 -2.92
C VAL A 48 -19.10 0.74 -3.19
N TYR A 49 -19.74 1.89 -3.38
CA TYR A 49 -21.17 1.97 -3.66
C TYR A 49 -21.55 1.36 -5.00
N VAL A 50 -20.75 1.60 -6.06
CA VAL A 50 -20.97 0.94 -7.37
C VAL A 50 -20.85 -0.58 -7.23
N ALA A 51 -19.87 -1.08 -6.48
CA ALA A 51 -19.74 -2.51 -6.22
C ALA A 51 -20.91 -3.07 -5.39
N PHE A 52 -21.43 -2.31 -4.43
CA PHE A 52 -22.60 -2.67 -3.65
C PHE A 52 -23.86 -2.75 -4.51
N LEU A 53 -24.05 -1.80 -5.44
CA LEU A 53 -25.18 -1.79 -6.36
C LEU A 53 -25.18 -3.02 -7.27
N TYR A 54 -24.01 -3.40 -7.76
CA TYR A 54 -23.84 -4.63 -8.51
C TYR A 54 -24.19 -5.86 -7.65
N ASP A 55 -23.64 -5.97 -6.44
CA ASP A 55 -23.85 -7.13 -5.56
C ASP A 55 -25.31 -7.30 -5.11
N ARG A 56 -25.99 -6.20 -4.78
CA ARG A 56 -27.33 -6.23 -4.17
C ARG A 56 -28.47 -6.11 -5.15
N PHE A 57 -28.26 -5.39 -6.26
CA PHE A 57 -29.32 -5.06 -7.21
C PHE A 57 -29.02 -5.54 -8.63
N GLY A 58 -27.84 -6.13 -8.88
CA GLY A 58 -27.46 -6.62 -10.20
C GLY A 58 -27.18 -5.50 -11.22
N LEU A 59 -27.00 -4.26 -10.76
CA LEU A 59 -26.73 -3.12 -11.64
C LEU A 59 -25.30 -3.19 -12.17
N VAL A 60 -25.16 -3.32 -13.49
CA VAL A 60 -23.87 -3.53 -14.14
C VAL A 60 -23.16 -2.19 -14.34
N PRO A 61 -21.91 -2.03 -13.87
CA PRO A 61 -21.11 -0.83 -14.13
C PRO A 61 -21.00 -0.55 -15.65
N TYR A 62 -20.92 0.72 -16.03
CA TYR A 62 -20.87 1.23 -17.43
C TYR A 62 -22.15 1.06 -18.26
N LYS A 63 -23.04 0.13 -17.88
CA LYS A 63 -24.34 -0.07 -18.53
C LYS A 63 -25.46 0.61 -17.77
N ASP A 64 -25.58 0.29 -16.49
CA ASP A 64 -26.68 0.74 -15.62
C ASP A 64 -26.20 1.86 -14.67
N VAL A 65 -24.90 1.91 -14.36
CA VAL A 65 -24.29 2.91 -13.46
C VAL A 65 -23.05 3.51 -14.12
N LEU A 66 -23.02 4.84 -14.23
CA LEU A 66 -21.87 5.57 -14.76
C LEU A 66 -20.73 5.61 -13.74
N THR A 67 -19.53 5.23 -14.17
CA THR A 67 -18.33 5.19 -13.32
C THR A 67 -17.09 5.52 -14.16
N MET A 68 -16.11 6.17 -13.54
CA MET A 68 -14.83 6.54 -14.16
C MET A 68 -13.71 5.53 -13.85
N SER A 69 -13.95 4.58 -12.95
CA SER A 69 -12.94 3.60 -12.56
C SER A 69 -12.88 2.46 -13.57
N TYR A 70 -11.81 1.68 -13.60
CA TYR A 70 -11.72 0.47 -14.43
C TYR A 70 -12.45 -0.72 -13.79
N PRO A 71 -12.87 -1.74 -14.57
CA PRO A 71 -13.68 -2.85 -14.05
C PRO A 71 -13.00 -3.59 -12.89
N GLY A 72 -11.67 -3.74 -12.94
CA GLY A 72 -10.88 -4.37 -11.88
C GLY A 72 -11.00 -3.68 -10.52
N THR A 73 -11.20 -2.36 -10.48
CA THR A 73 -11.46 -1.63 -9.23
C THR A 73 -12.77 -2.06 -8.60
N HIS A 74 -13.83 -2.20 -9.39
CA HIS A 74 -15.14 -2.65 -8.91
C HIS A 74 -15.11 -4.11 -8.46
N ILE A 75 -14.39 -4.98 -9.17
CA ILE A 75 -14.18 -6.38 -8.74
C ILE A 75 -13.47 -6.41 -7.39
N PHE A 76 -12.41 -5.61 -7.20
CA PHE A 76 -11.72 -5.52 -5.93
C PHE A 76 -12.65 -5.10 -4.79
N HIS A 77 -13.40 -4.00 -4.95
CA HIS A 77 -14.32 -3.54 -3.91
C HIS A 77 -15.50 -4.49 -3.68
N LEU A 78 -15.93 -5.24 -4.71
CA LEU A 78 -16.91 -6.30 -4.56
C LEU A 78 -16.39 -7.43 -3.66
N LEU A 79 -15.16 -7.89 -3.89
CA LEU A 79 -14.53 -8.91 -3.04
C LEU A 79 -14.38 -8.43 -1.60
N VAL A 80 -13.91 -7.18 -1.43
CA VAL A 80 -13.80 -6.54 -0.11
C VAL A 80 -15.17 -6.43 0.58
N GLY A 81 -16.18 -5.92 -0.12
CA GLY A 81 -17.51 -5.73 0.43
C GLY A 81 -18.18 -7.04 0.87
N ARG A 82 -17.97 -8.11 0.10
CA ARG A 82 -18.47 -9.46 0.44
C ARG A 82 -17.70 -10.13 1.56
N ALA A 83 -16.37 -9.97 1.62
CA ALA A 83 -15.53 -10.66 2.60
C ALA A 83 -15.41 -9.92 3.94
N LEU A 84 -15.32 -8.59 3.91
CA LEU A 84 -15.00 -7.73 5.06
C LEU A 84 -16.14 -6.78 5.43
N GLY A 85 -17.19 -6.72 4.61
CA GLY A 85 -18.35 -5.85 4.79
C GLY A 85 -18.23 -4.51 4.07
N TRP A 86 -19.37 -3.84 3.92
CA TRP A 86 -19.54 -2.61 3.12
C TRP A 86 -19.29 -1.31 3.90
N GLY A 87 -18.89 -1.40 5.17
CA GLY A 87 -18.70 -0.25 6.05
C GLY A 87 -17.24 0.14 6.27
N ASP A 88 -17.02 1.19 7.08
CA ASP A 88 -15.68 1.73 7.36
C ASP A 88 -14.71 0.69 7.95
N ALA A 89 -15.22 -0.30 8.68
CA ALA A 89 -14.40 -1.40 9.22
C ALA A 89 -13.80 -2.27 8.11
N GLY A 90 -14.61 -2.67 7.12
CA GLY A 90 -14.16 -3.45 5.98
C GLY A 90 -13.15 -2.68 5.12
N PHE A 91 -13.40 -1.38 4.94
CA PHE A 91 -12.46 -0.47 4.29
C PHE A 91 -11.09 -0.44 4.99
N ARG A 92 -11.04 -0.27 6.32
CA ARG A 92 -9.77 -0.24 7.06
C ARG A 92 -9.01 -1.55 6.97
N LEU A 93 -9.71 -2.68 7.10
CA LEU A 93 -9.10 -4.01 6.99
C LEU A 93 -8.54 -4.23 5.59
N ALA A 94 -9.28 -3.87 4.54
CA ALA A 94 -8.81 -3.94 3.17
C ALA A 94 -7.62 -3.01 2.90
N LEU A 95 -7.63 -1.80 3.45
CA LEU A 95 -6.51 -0.86 3.33
C LEU A 95 -5.23 -1.43 3.95
N TRP A 96 -5.31 -1.98 5.16
CA TRP A 96 -4.15 -2.61 5.80
C TRP A 96 -3.69 -3.86 5.05
N GLY A 97 -4.62 -4.67 4.56
CA GLY A 97 -4.30 -5.84 3.73
C GLY A 97 -3.58 -5.45 2.44
N LEU A 98 -4.07 -4.41 1.75
CA LEU A 98 -3.45 -3.87 0.55
C LEU A 98 -2.04 -3.34 0.84
N LEU A 99 -1.88 -2.56 1.91
CA LEU A 99 -0.59 -2.02 2.32
C LEU A 99 0.41 -3.14 2.66
N ALA A 100 -0.05 -4.17 3.38
CA ALA A 100 0.79 -5.33 3.70
C ALA A 100 1.20 -6.10 2.44
N ALA A 101 0.29 -6.33 1.51
CA ALA A 101 0.57 -7.01 0.25
C ALA A 101 1.54 -6.22 -0.62
N GLN A 102 1.33 -4.91 -0.77
CA GLN A 102 2.26 -4.03 -1.49
C GLN A 102 3.62 -3.96 -0.80
N GLY A 103 3.66 -3.87 0.54
CA GLY A 103 4.90 -3.87 1.30
C GLY A 103 5.69 -5.18 1.15
N ALA A 104 5.01 -6.34 1.19
CA ALA A 104 5.63 -7.64 0.96
C ALA A 104 6.19 -7.77 -0.47
N ALA A 105 5.44 -7.31 -1.47
CA ALA A 105 5.89 -7.29 -2.86
C ALA A 105 7.13 -6.41 -3.04
N THR A 106 7.10 -5.19 -2.49
CA THR A 106 8.25 -4.26 -2.53
C THR A 106 9.47 -4.84 -1.82
N TRP A 107 9.29 -5.47 -0.66
CA TRP A 107 10.38 -6.16 0.03
C TRP A 107 10.98 -7.29 -0.83
N ALA A 108 10.12 -8.14 -1.40
CA ALA A 108 10.55 -9.25 -2.24
C ALA A 108 11.32 -8.79 -3.47
N ALA A 109 10.91 -7.69 -4.11
CA ALA A 109 11.61 -7.09 -5.24
C ALA A 109 12.96 -6.47 -4.81
N MET A 110 13.02 -5.81 -3.65
CA MET A 110 14.18 -5.01 -3.26
C MET A 110 15.23 -5.78 -2.43
N ARG A 111 14.89 -6.94 -1.85
CA ARG A 111 15.80 -7.71 -0.97
C ARG A 111 17.11 -8.13 -1.63
N ARG A 112 17.15 -8.30 -2.95
CA ARG A 112 18.38 -8.64 -3.69
C ARG A 112 19.44 -7.54 -3.63
N PHE A 113 19.03 -6.29 -3.43
CA PHE A 113 19.93 -5.14 -3.27
C PHE A 113 20.36 -4.93 -1.80
N GLY A 114 19.97 -5.83 -0.91
CA GLY A 114 20.31 -5.82 0.50
C GLY A 114 19.12 -5.46 1.42
N PRO A 115 19.11 -5.99 2.66
CA PRO A 115 17.97 -5.86 3.56
C PRO A 115 17.69 -4.41 3.99
N ARG A 116 18.72 -3.56 4.08
CA ARG A 116 18.55 -2.14 4.41
C ARG A 116 17.80 -1.39 3.29
N VAL A 117 18.14 -1.67 2.03
CA VAL A 117 17.48 -1.07 0.86
C VAL A 117 16.03 -1.54 0.79
N ALA A 118 15.79 -2.83 1.00
CA ALA A 118 14.44 -3.38 1.03
C ALA A 118 13.58 -2.78 2.13
N ALA A 119 14.12 -2.63 3.35
CA ALA A 119 13.45 -1.96 4.45
C ALA A 119 13.09 -0.51 4.10
N GLY A 120 14.08 0.26 3.59
CA GLY A 120 13.87 1.65 3.20
C GLY A 120 12.81 1.81 2.12
N ALA A 121 12.90 1.02 1.04
CA ALA A 121 11.92 1.05 -0.06
C ALA A 121 10.51 0.70 0.42
N THR A 122 10.38 -0.34 1.25
CA THR A 122 9.09 -0.77 1.80
C THR A 122 8.47 0.31 2.69
N LEU A 123 9.25 0.90 3.59
CA LEU A 123 8.79 1.96 4.49
C LEU A 123 8.38 3.22 3.72
N ILE A 124 9.23 3.71 2.81
CA ILE A 124 8.96 4.91 2.02
C ILE A 124 7.73 4.70 1.14
N PHE A 125 7.65 3.58 0.42
CA PHE A 125 6.54 3.31 -0.48
C PHE A 125 5.21 3.20 0.30
N SER A 126 5.22 2.54 1.47
CA SER A 126 4.04 2.47 2.34
C SER A 126 3.59 3.86 2.81
N LEU A 127 4.53 4.73 3.18
CA LEU A 127 4.22 6.10 3.58
C LEU A 127 3.69 6.95 2.42
N VAL A 128 4.20 6.76 1.20
CA VAL A 128 3.70 7.44 -0.01
C VAL A 128 2.25 7.03 -0.29
N LEU A 129 1.91 5.75 -0.14
CA LEU A 129 0.54 5.27 -0.30
C LEU A 129 -0.43 5.84 0.75
N LEU A 130 0.08 6.15 1.95
CA LEU A 130 -0.72 6.71 3.05
C LEU A 130 -0.71 8.24 3.11
N HIS A 131 0.07 8.93 2.26
CA HIS A 131 0.33 10.36 2.42
C HIS A 131 -0.94 11.23 2.39
N GLY A 132 -1.92 10.87 1.56
CA GLY A 132 -3.18 11.61 1.46
C GLY A 132 -4.24 11.14 2.45
N GLY A 133 -3.87 10.31 3.42
CA GLY A 133 -4.77 9.86 4.47
C GLY A 133 -5.94 9.00 3.94
N PRO A 134 -7.13 9.07 4.56
CA PRO A 134 -8.29 8.28 4.14
C PRO A 134 -8.77 8.63 2.73
N ALA A 135 -8.51 9.85 2.26
CA ALA A 135 -8.91 10.33 0.95
C ALA A 135 -8.25 9.57 -0.21
N MET A 136 -7.00 9.11 -0.01
CA MET A 136 -6.26 8.31 -0.99
C MET A 136 -6.37 6.80 -0.71
N GLY A 137 -7.04 6.39 0.36
CA GLY A 137 -7.16 4.99 0.75
C GLY A 137 -8.02 4.18 -0.22
N LEU A 138 -7.51 3.04 -0.68
CA LEU A 138 -8.17 2.12 -1.61
C LEU A 138 -8.71 2.78 -2.89
N GLN A 139 -8.08 3.86 -3.35
CA GLN A 139 -8.38 4.42 -4.66
C GLN A 139 -7.95 3.46 -5.78
N ARG A 140 -8.53 3.63 -6.97
CA ARG A 140 -8.26 2.81 -8.16
C ARG A 140 -6.76 2.71 -8.47
N GLU A 141 -5.99 3.77 -8.27
CA GLU A 141 -4.55 3.82 -8.50
C GLU A 141 -3.80 2.93 -7.51
N ALA A 142 -4.15 2.99 -6.22
CA ALA A 142 -3.55 2.14 -5.19
C ALA A 142 -3.85 0.65 -5.44
N VAL A 143 -5.09 0.34 -5.85
CA VAL A 143 -5.50 -1.02 -6.21
C VAL A 143 -4.75 -1.51 -7.45
N ALA A 144 -4.60 -0.66 -8.47
CA ALA A 144 -3.88 -1.00 -9.71
C ALA A 144 -2.37 -1.19 -9.50
N LEU A 145 -1.78 -0.55 -8.48
CA LEU A 145 -0.36 -0.74 -8.16
C LEU A 145 -0.05 -2.13 -7.61
N LEU A 146 -1.00 -2.82 -6.96
CA LEU A 146 -0.74 -4.15 -6.40
C LEU A 146 -0.33 -5.20 -7.46
N PRO A 147 -1.08 -5.44 -8.55
CA PRO A 147 -0.65 -6.40 -9.56
C PRO A 147 0.67 -5.97 -10.24
N LEU A 148 0.92 -4.67 -10.38
CA LEU A 148 2.17 -4.17 -10.95
C LEU A 148 3.38 -4.46 -10.04
N THR A 149 3.26 -4.19 -8.74
CA THR A 149 4.35 -4.46 -7.79
C THR A 149 4.56 -5.96 -7.59
N LEU A 150 3.51 -6.77 -7.65
CA LEU A 150 3.63 -8.23 -7.65
C LEU A 150 4.33 -8.75 -8.90
N ALA A 151 3.97 -8.25 -10.08
CA ALA A 151 4.64 -8.62 -11.33
C ALA A 151 6.14 -8.30 -11.26
N LEU A 152 6.49 -7.10 -10.82
CA LEU A 152 7.89 -6.71 -10.58
C LEU A 152 8.58 -7.61 -9.57
N ALA A 153 7.92 -7.97 -8.47
CA ALA A 153 8.49 -8.88 -7.47
C ALA A 153 8.78 -10.26 -8.06
N THR A 154 7.89 -10.79 -8.91
CA THR A 154 8.08 -12.10 -9.54
C THR A 154 9.15 -12.11 -10.63
N THR A 155 9.26 -11.05 -11.44
CA THR A 155 10.32 -10.97 -12.47
C THR A 155 11.68 -10.81 -11.83
N VAL A 156 11.78 -9.98 -10.79
CA VAL A 156 13.01 -9.72 -10.07
C VAL A 156 13.45 -10.90 -9.20
N ALA A 157 12.52 -11.66 -8.64
CA ALA A 157 12.83 -12.83 -7.81
C ALA A 157 13.04 -14.11 -8.62
N GLY A 158 12.66 -14.13 -9.90
CA GLY A 158 12.89 -15.25 -10.82
C GLY A 158 14.27 -15.25 -11.48
N GLU A 159 15.03 -14.16 -11.34
CA GLU A 159 16.45 -14.03 -11.69
C GLU A 159 17.35 -14.40 -10.50
#